data_AF-A0AAU9MYI5-F1
#
_entry.id   AF-A0AAU9MYI5-F1
#
_cell.length_a   1.000
_cell.length_b   1.000
_cell.length_c   1.000
_cell.angle_alpha   90.00
_cell.angle_beta   90.00
_cell.angle_gamma   90.00
#
_symmetry.space_group_name_H-M   'P 1'
#
loop_
_entity.id
_entity.type
_entity.pdbx_description
1 polymer ?
#
loop_
_entity_poly.entity_id
_entity_poly.type
_entity_poly.pdbx_seq_one_letter_code
_entity_poly.pdbx_strand_id
1 'polypeptide(L)'
;MAVMVKLNVSLLKDISDDIDFCFKLAKEESVILLPGLTVGLKNWVRVTFAADPSSLEEALDRVKSFCQKHSHQHKVHIDLV
;
A
#
# COMPACT_ATOMS: atom_id res chain seq x y z
N MET A 1 2.47 10.50 -15.83
CA MET A 1 3.29 9.26 -15.77
C MET A 1 2.82 8.43 -14.59
N ALA A 2 2.84 7.10 -14.70
CA ALA A 2 2.45 6.21 -13.61
C ALA A 2 3.31 4.95 -13.61
N VAL A 3 3.40 4.28 -12.46
CA VAL A 3 4.02 2.95 -12.33
C VAL A 3 3.01 1.95 -11.80
N MET A 4 3.18 0.69 -12.19
CA MET A 4 2.46 -0.44 -11.62
C MET A 4 3.33 -1.10 -10.55
N VAL A 5 2.78 -1.32 -9.37
CA VAL A 5 3.46 -1.98 -8.24
C VAL A 5 2.69 -3.23 -7.85
N LYS A 6 3.36 -4.38 -7.80
CA LYS A 6 2.74 -5.64 -7.37
C LYS A 6 2.67 -5.69 -5.84
N LEU A 7 1.49 -5.94 -5.30
CA LEU A 7 1.29 -6.16 -3.87
C LEU A 7 1.71 -7.57 -3.49
N ASN A 8 2.45 -7.69 -2.39
CA ASN A 8 2.68 -8.96 -1.73
C ASN A 8 1.62 -9.16 -0.64
N VAL A 9 0.42 -9.57 -1.05
CA VAL A 9 -0.76 -9.67 -0.18
C VAL A 9 -0.54 -10.64 0.99
N SER A 10 0.29 -11.68 0.84
CA SER A 10 0.58 -12.62 1.92
C SER A 10 1.35 -12.02 3.10
N LEU A 11 1.91 -10.82 2.95
CA LEU A 11 2.57 -10.09 4.04
C LEU A 11 1.60 -9.19 4.81
N LEU A 12 0.34 -9.07 4.37
CA LEU A 12 -0.68 -8.21 4.95
C LEU A 12 -1.71 -9.06 5.69
N LYS A 13 -1.99 -8.71 6.96
CA LYS A 13 -2.76 -9.57 7.86
C LYS A 13 -4.28 -9.54 7.66
N ASP A 14 -4.81 -8.43 7.19
CA ASP A 14 -6.25 -8.18 7.08
C ASP A 14 -6.64 -7.58 5.73
N ILE A 15 -5.78 -7.68 4.71
CA ILE A 15 -6.02 -7.17 3.37
C ILE A 15 -6.05 -8.35 2.39
N SER A 16 -7.15 -8.54 1.67
CA SER A 16 -7.35 -9.74 0.83
C SER A 16 -6.86 -9.59 -0.61
N ASP A 17 -6.87 -8.38 -1.17
CA ASP A 17 -6.49 -8.09 -2.56
C ASP A 17 -6.20 -6.59 -2.76
N ASP A 18 -5.93 -6.20 -4.00
CA ASP A 18 -5.68 -4.81 -4.39
C ASP A 18 -6.89 -3.89 -4.26
N ILE A 19 -8.12 -4.42 -4.34
CA ILE A 19 -9.34 -3.63 -4.16
C ILE A 19 -9.48 -3.26 -2.69
N ASP A 20 -9.39 -4.23 -1.79
CA ASP A 20 -9.46 -4.01 -0.33
C ASP A 20 -8.30 -3.11 0.15
N PHE A 21 -7.08 -3.33 -0.37
CA PHE A 21 -5.93 -2.47 -0.09
C PHE A 21 -6.24 -0.99 -0.39
N CYS A 22 -6.72 -0.71 -1.61
CA CYS A 22 -7.02 0.65 -2.04
C CYS A 22 -8.18 1.29 -1.27
N PHE A 23 -9.24 0.52 -0.95
CA PHE A 23 -10.36 1.04 -0.17
C PHE A 23 -9.97 1.40 1.25
N LYS A 24 -9.20 0.53 1.93
CA LYS A 24 -8.72 0.80 3.29
C LYS A 24 -7.72 1.95 3.32
N LEU A 25 -6.78 1.99 2.38
CA LEU A 25 -5.84 3.10 2.26
C LEU A 25 -6.57 4.44 2.08
N ALA A 26 -7.58 4.51 1.20
CA ALA A 26 -8.36 5.73 1.00
C ALA A 26 -9.14 6.13 2.26
N LYS A 27 -9.67 5.15 3.01
CA LYS A 27 -10.44 5.40 4.23
C LYS A 27 -9.57 5.84 5.40
N GLU A 28 -8.43 5.21 5.60
CA GLU A 28 -7.57 5.40 6.79
C GLU A 28 -6.56 6.51 6.58
N GLU A 29 -6.01 6.59 5.37
CA GLU A 29 -4.91 7.48 5.02
C GLU A 29 -5.28 8.49 3.94
N SER A 30 -6.57 8.66 3.57
CA SER A 30 -6.99 9.64 2.56
C SER A 30 -6.17 9.63 1.25
N VAL A 31 -5.55 8.49 0.91
CA VAL A 31 -4.69 8.33 -0.26
C VAL A 31 -5.39 7.40 -1.23
N ILE A 32 -5.58 7.88 -2.46
CA ILE A 32 -6.26 7.13 -3.52
C ILE A 32 -5.22 6.60 -4.50
N LEU A 33 -5.15 5.27 -4.59
CA LEU A 33 -4.45 4.56 -5.66
C LEU A 33 -5.46 3.84 -6.55
N LEU A 34 -5.10 3.56 -7.80
CA LEU A 34 -5.97 2.76 -8.67
C LEU A 34 -5.66 1.26 -8.45
N PRO A 35 -6.67 0.43 -8.15
CA PRO A 35 -6.50 -1.02 -8.08
C PRO A 35 -6.17 -1.59 -9.47
N GLY A 36 -5.19 -2.49 -9.54
CA GLY A 36 -4.73 -3.11 -10.78
C GLY A 36 -5.79 -3.99 -11.44
N LEU A 37 -6.71 -4.56 -10.67
CA LEU A 37 -7.83 -5.35 -11.17
C LEU A 37 -8.68 -4.57 -12.18
N THR A 38 -8.82 -3.24 -12.01
CA THR A 38 -9.55 -2.36 -12.94
C THR A 38 -8.92 -2.28 -14.34
N VAL A 39 -7.65 -2.69 -14.46
CA VAL A 39 -6.88 -2.76 -15.71
C VAL A 39 -6.37 -4.18 -16.00
N GLY A 40 -6.98 -5.20 -15.41
CA GLY A 40 -6.69 -6.61 -15.69
C GLY A 40 -5.46 -7.18 -14.96
N LEU A 41 -4.92 -6.50 -13.96
CA LEU A 41 -3.73 -6.91 -13.20
C LEU A 41 -4.06 -7.18 -11.73
N LYS A 42 -4.38 -8.44 -11.40
CA LYS A 42 -4.73 -8.86 -10.04
C LYS A 42 -3.59 -8.62 -9.04
N ASN A 43 -3.91 -8.03 -7.87
CA ASN A 43 -2.96 -7.72 -6.81
C ASN A 43 -1.86 -6.74 -7.24
N TRP A 44 -2.16 -5.82 -8.15
CA TRP A 44 -1.30 -4.68 -8.48
C TRP A 44 -1.97 -3.38 -8.08
N VAL A 45 -1.20 -2.30 -7.96
CA VAL A 45 -1.73 -0.94 -7.80
C VAL A 45 -1.01 -0.02 -8.78
N ARG A 46 -1.73 0.98 -9.30
CA ARG A 46 -1.15 2.04 -10.14
C ARG A 46 -0.95 3.30 -9.32
N VAL A 47 0.30 3.72 -9.20
CA VAL A 47 0.69 4.98 -8.55
C VAL A 47 0.94 6.03 -9.62
N THR A 48 0.28 7.18 -9.50
CA THR A 48 0.46 8.31 -10.41
C THR A 48 1.41 9.34 -9.82
N PHE A 49 2.22 9.97 -10.68
CA PHE A 49 3.15 11.05 -10.30
C PHE A 49 2.68 12.42 -10.82
N ALA A 50 1.38 12.55 -11.09
CA ALA A 50 0.78 13.79 -11.59
C ALA A 50 0.39 14.76 -10.45
N ALA A 51 1.24 14.83 -9.42
CA ALA A 51 1.15 15.75 -8.30
C ALA A 51 2.54 16.38 -8.07
N ASP A 52 2.61 17.47 -7.31
CA ASP A 52 3.89 18.05 -6.93
C ASP A 52 4.71 17.09 -6.03
N PRO A 53 6.05 17.23 -6.00
CA PRO A 53 6.90 16.31 -5.23
C PRO A 53 6.55 16.22 -3.75
N SER A 54 6.20 17.34 -3.10
CA SER A 54 5.84 17.33 -1.67
C SER A 54 4.57 16.54 -1.39
N SER A 55 3.52 16.73 -2.19
CA SER A 55 2.28 15.95 -2.08
C SER A 55 2.52 14.45 -2.30
N LEU A 56 3.44 14.11 -3.22
CA LEU A 56 3.80 12.73 -3.48
C LEU A 56 4.59 12.11 -2.32
N GLU A 57 5.56 12.81 -1.75
CA GLU A 57 6.33 12.37 -0.57
C GLU A 57 5.40 12.11 0.61
N GLU A 58 4.50 13.05 0.94
CA GLU A 58 3.51 12.88 2.00
C GLU A 58 2.62 11.67 1.76
N ALA A 59 2.08 11.50 0.55
CA ALA A 59 1.24 10.37 0.21
C ALA A 59 1.98 9.02 0.34
N LEU A 60 3.25 8.96 -0.06
CA LEU A 60 4.07 7.76 0.06
C LEU A 60 4.41 7.43 1.52
N ASP A 61 4.64 8.42 2.37
CA ASP A 61 4.85 8.22 3.81
C ASP A 61 3.59 7.67 4.51
N ARG A 62 2.41 8.12 4.08
CA ARG A 62 1.13 7.59 4.54
C ARG A 62 0.91 6.15 4.06
N VAL A 63 1.23 5.84 2.80
CA VAL A 63 1.22 4.45 2.28
C VAL A 63 2.17 3.55 3.06
N LYS A 64 3.37 4.03 3.41
CA LYS A 64 4.33 3.29 4.22
C LYS A 64 3.78 3.00 5.61
N SER A 65 3.18 3.99 6.28
CA SER A 65 2.57 3.85 7.60
C SER A 65 1.41 2.85 7.58
N PHE A 66 0.56 2.92 6.56
CA PHE A 66 -0.51 1.95 6.30
C PHE A 66 0.04 0.53 6.16
N CYS A 67 1.02 0.31 5.29
CA CYS A 67 1.64 -1.01 5.09
C CYS A 67 2.23 -1.57 6.40
N GLN A 68 2.88 -0.75 7.21
CA GLN A 68 3.42 -1.18 8.51
C GLN A 68 2.31 -1.60 9.48
N LYS A 69 1.23 -0.81 9.59
CA LYS A 69 0.06 -1.11 10.42
C LYS A 69 -0.62 -2.42 10.03
N HIS A 70 -0.70 -2.71 8.73
CA HIS A 70 -1.34 -3.89 8.17
C HIS A 70 -0.39 -5.07 7.93
N SER A 71 0.91 -4.93 8.19
CA SER A 71 1.86 -6.03 8.09
C SER A 71 1.60 -7.10 9.16
N HIS A 72 1.89 -8.36 8.82
CA HIS A 72 2.09 -9.39 9.83
C HIS A 72 3.29 -8.98 10.70
N GLN A 73 3.07 -8.74 11.99
CA GLN A 73 4.16 -8.44 12.91
C GLN A 73 5.16 -9.60 12.91
N HIS A 74 6.36 -9.37 12.38
CA HIS A 74 7.52 -10.11 12.86
C HIS A 74 7.85 -9.53 14.24
N LYS A 75 7.41 -10.22 15.31
CA LYS A 75 8.12 -10.12 16.58
C LYS A 75 9.53 -10.61 16.32
N VAL A 76 10.45 -9.71 15.98
CA VAL A 76 11.87 -9.98 16.17
C VAL A 76 12.06 -9.99 17.68
N HIS A 77 11.97 -11.19 18.27
CA HIS A 77 12.48 -11.43 19.60
C HIS A 77 14.00 -11.27 19.49
N ILE A 78 14.50 -10.06 19.76
CA ILE A 78 15.92 -9.89 20.04
C ILE A 78 16.11 -10.45 21.44
N ASP A 79 16.40 -11.74 21.51
CA ASP A 79 17.11 -12.29 22.66
C ASP A 79 18.50 -11.65 22.67
N LEU A 80 18.62 -10.54 23.40
CA LEU A 80 19.91 -10.08 23.91
C LEU A 80 20.30 -11.05 25.02
N VAL A 81 21.05 -12.09 24.63
CA VAL A 81 22.01 -12.77 25.50
C VAL A 81 23.39 -12.21 25.18
#